data_AF-A0A966UT18-F1
#
_entry.id   AF-A0A966UT18-F1
#
_cell.length_a   1.000
_cell.length_b   1.000
_cell.length_c   1.000
_cell.angle_alpha   90.00
_cell.angle_beta   90.00
_cell.angle_gamma   90.00
#
_symmetry.space_group_name_H-M   'P 1'
#
loop_
_entity.id
_entity.type
_entity.pdbx_description
1 polymer ?
#
loop_
_entity_poly.entity_id
_entity_poly.type
_entity_poly.pdbx_seq_one_letter_code
_entity_poly.pdbx_strand_id
1 'polypeptide(L)' 'MEKNDETKVSVTLGYTLNLGNFQSLRLDLGVVDSKRDGETTNDAMERVYGFVEAKLTEKINEAKAEISE' A
#
# COMPACT_ATOMS: atom_id res chain seq x y z
N MET A 1 23.09 3.50 25.32
CA MET A 1 23.20 3.78 23.87
C MET A 1 21.78 3.68 23.34
N GLU A 2 21.15 4.83 23.11
CA GLU A 2 19.77 4.92 22.64
C GLU A 2 19.63 4.23 21.29
N LYS A 3 18.58 3.41 21.14
CA LYS A 3 18.17 2.80 19.88
C LYS A 3 17.85 3.94 18.91
N ASN A 4 18.47 3.95 17.74
CA ASN A 4 18.14 4.86 16.64
C ASN A 4 16.61 4.99 16.52
N ASP A 5 16.08 6.18 16.81
CA ASP A 5 14.73 6.59 16.44
C ASP A 5 14.67 6.77 14.91
N GLU A 6 14.83 5.66 14.18
CA GLU A 6 14.55 5.61 12.76
C GLU A 6 13.09 6.02 12.56
N THR A 7 12.88 7.14 11.87
CA THR A 7 11.53 7.64 11.55
C THR A 7 10.79 6.55 10.79
N LYS A 8 9.72 6.02 11.38
CA LYS A 8 8.87 5.02 10.73
C LYS A 8 7.81 5.69 9.87
N VAL A 9 7.66 5.18 8.67
CA VAL A 9 6.64 5.57 7.71
C VAL A 9 5.71 4.38 7.51
N SER A 10 4.40 4.63 7.60
CA SER A 10 3.38 3.61 7.40
C SER A 10 2.40 4.13 6.36
N VAL A 11 2.20 3.37 5.30
CA VAL A 11 1.17 3.66 4.29
C VAL A 11 0.26 2.45 4.18
N THR A 12 -1.04 2.71 4.21
CA THR A 12 -2.09 1.72 3.94
C THR A 12 -3.06 2.31 2.93
N LEU A 13 -3.25 1.60 1.82
CA LEU A 13 -4.22 1.95 0.78
C LEU A 13 -5.32 0.89 0.76
N GLY A 14 -6.56 1.34 0.75
CA GLY A 14 -7.74 0.50 0.67
C GLY A 14 -8.50 0.75 -0.62
N TYR A 15 -8.89 -0.31 -1.30
CA TYR A 15 -9.75 -0.27 -2.48
C TYR A 15 -10.99 -1.14 -2.26
N THR A 16 -12.16 -0.54 -2.45
CA THR A 16 -13.44 -1.24 -2.39
C THR A 16 -14.05 -1.28 -3.79
N LEU A 17 -14.15 -2.48 -4.35
CA LEU A 17 -14.84 -2.75 -5.61
C LEU A 17 -16.26 -3.24 -5.31
N ASN A 18 -17.27 -2.54 -5.82
CA ASN A 18 -18.64 -3.02 -5.76
C ASN A 18 -18.90 -4.01 -6.90
N LEU A 19 -19.31 -5.23 -6.56
CA LEU A 19 -19.55 -6.32 -7.52
C LEU A 19 -21.02 -6.41 -7.96
N GLY A 20 -21.89 -5.55 -7.43
CA GLY A 20 -23.34 -5.68 -7.57
C GLY A 20 -23.91 -6.75 -6.64
N ASN A 21 -25.23 -6.98 -6.68
CA ASN A 21 -25.92 -8.02 -5.90
C ASN A 21 -25.58 -8.04 -4.39
N PHE A 22 -25.42 -6.87 -3.76
CA PHE A 22 -25.01 -6.72 -2.35
C PHE A 22 -23.64 -7.32 -2.00
N GLN A 23 -22.78 -7.57 -2.98
CA GLN A 23 -21.42 -8.04 -2.80
C GLN A 23 -20.40 -6.93 -3.09
N SER A 24 -19.36 -6.87 -2.26
CA SER A 24 -18.23 -5.96 -2.45
C SER A 24 -16.93 -6.71 -2.13
N LEU A 25 -15.90 -6.42 -2.90
CA LEU A 25 -14.54 -6.88 -2.65
C LEU A 25 -13.75 -5.72 -2.06
N ARG A 26 -13.23 -5.91 -0.85
CA ARG A 26 -12.35 -4.94 -0.18
C ARG A 26 -10.93 -5.49 -0.13
N LEU A 27 -10.00 -4.71 -0.65
CA LEU A 27 -8.57 -5.00 -0.67
C LEU A 27 -7.86 -3.89 0.10
N ASP A 28 -7.25 -4.23 1.23
CA ASP A 28 -6.37 -3.31 1.98
C ASP A 28 -4.94 -3.81 1.87
N LEU A 29 -4.03 -2.94 1.45
CA LEU A 29 -2.60 -3.22 1.41
C LEU A 29 -1.85 -2.13 2.17
N GLY A 30 -0.91 -2.53 3.02
CA GLY A 30 -0.06 -1.58 3.71
C GLY A 30 1.32 -2.13 3.98
N VAL A 31 2.26 -1.20 4.14
CA VAL A 31 3.64 -1.52 4.50
C VAL A 31 4.15 -0.48 5.50
N VAL A 32 5.00 -0.95 6.41
CA VAL A 32 5.73 -0.10 7.34
C VAL A 32 7.20 -0.19 6.95
N ASP A 33 7.84 0.97 6.77
CA ASP A 33 9.26 1.06 6.47
C ASP A 33 9.91 2.17 7.32
N SER A 34 11.22 2.15 7.43
CA SER A 34 11.97 3.24 8.05
C SER A 34 12.58 4.18 7.03
N LYS A 35 12.74 5.44 7.44
CA LYS A 35 13.52 6.43 6.72
C LYS A 35 14.99 5.99 6.68
N ARG A 36 15.56 5.95 5.47
CA ARG A 36 16.95 5.59 5.19
C ARG A 36 17.88 6.80 5.34
N ASP A 37 19.18 6.52 5.42
CA ASP A 37 20.20 7.57 5.43
C ASP A 37 20.23 8.31 4.09
N GLY A 38 20.19 9.63 4.16
CA GLY A 38 20.21 10.51 2.98
C GLY A 38 18.85 10.81 2.35
N GLU A 39 17.75 10.22 2.83
CA GLU A 39 16.39 10.56 2.38
C GLU A 39 15.66 11.43 3.43
N THR A 40 14.78 12.33 2.95
CA THR A 40 13.85 13.08 3.81
C THR A 40 12.64 12.22 4.16
N THR A 41 11.87 12.63 5.17
CA THR A 41 10.61 11.94 5.52
C THR A 41 9.62 11.94 4.34
N ASN A 42 9.64 12.98 3.49
CA ASN A 42 8.82 13.03 2.28
C ASN A 42 9.27 12.01 1.25
N ASP A 43 10.58 11.90 1.00
CA ASP A 43 11.13 10.91 0.06
C ASP A 43 10.77 9.48 0.50
N ALA A 44 10.90 9.20 1.80
CA ALA A 44 10.50 7.92 2.38
C ALA A 44 8.98 7.68 2.20
N MET A 45 8.15 8.70 2.43
CA MET A 45 6.70 8.62 2.23
C MET A 45 6.34 8.33 0.76
N GLU A 46 6.91 9.06 -0.20
CA GLU A 46 6.65 8.86 -1.63
C GLU A 46 7.07 7.47 -2.09
N ARG A 47 8.22 6.99 -1.62
CA ARG A 47 8.74 5.64 -1.93
C ARG A 47 7.82 4.54 -1.38
N VAL A 48 7.40 4.66 -0.12
CA VAL A 48 6.51 3.70 0.53
C VAL A 48 5.12 3.74 -0.12
N TYR A 49 4.62 4.93 -0.43
CA TYR A 49 3.35 5.13 -1.13
C TYR A 49 3.36 4.48 -2.51
N GLY A 50 4.34 4.80 -3.36
CA GLY A 50 4.43 4.25 -4.71
C GLY A 50 4.57 2.71 -4.72
N PHE A 51 5.24 2.15 -3.72
CA PHE A 51 5.31 0.70 -3.55
C PHE A 51 3.94 0.08 -3.23
N VAL A 52 3.21 0.64 -2.26
CA VAL A 52 1.87 0.14 -1.88
C VAL A 52 0.88 0.35 -3.02
N GLU A 53 0.92 1.48 -3.71
CA GLU A 53 0.09 1.78 -4.87
C GLU A 53 0.31 0.76 -6.00
N ALA A 54 1.55 0.54 -6.43
CA ALA A 54 1.87 -0.40 -7.50
C ALA A 54 1.36 -1.82 -7.18
N LYS A 55 1.59 -2.28 -5.94
CA LYS A 55 1.12 -3.60 -5.49
C LYS A 55 -0.39 -3.70 -5.38
N LEU A 56 -1.07 -2.63 -4.95
CA LEU A 56 -2.53 -2.59 -4.90
C LEU A 56 -3.11 -2.63 -6.31
N THR A 57 -2.54 -1.90 -7.27
CA THR A 57 -2.96 -1.94 -8.68
C THR A 57 -2.79 -3.33 -9.30
N GLU A 58 -1.64 -3.99 -9.06
CA GLU A 58 -1.42 -5.39 -9.48
C GLU A 58 -2.55 -6.30 -8.94
N LYS A 59 -2.84 -6.22 -7.64
CA LYS A 59 -3.89 -7.03 -6.99
C LYS A 59 -5.29 -6.73 -7.49
N ILE A 60 -5.60 -5.47 -7.78
CA ILE A 60 -6.89 -5.10 -8.36
C ILE A 60 -7.04 -5.70 -9.76
N ASN A 61 -5.99 -5.67 -10.58
CA ASN A 61 -6.04 -6.22 -11.93
C ASN A 61 -6.17 -7.75 -11.94
N GLU A 62 -5.44 -8.43 -11.04
CA GLU A 62 -5.58 -9.87 -10.81
C GLU A 62 -7.02 -10.22 -10.40
N ALA A 63 -7.56 -9.54 -9.38
CA ALA A 63 -8.93 -9.79 -8.91
C ALA A 63 -9.98 -9.51 -9.99
N LYS A 64 -9.79 -8.47 -10.81
CA LYS A 64 -10.68 -8.18 -11.94
C LYS A 64 -10.65 -9.27 -13.00
N ALA A 65 -9.46 -9.82 -13.30
CA ALA A 65 -9.32 -10.91 -14.26
C ALA A 65 -10.03 -12.19 -13.76
N GLU A 66 -9.86 -12.55 -12.49
CA GLU A 66 -10.50 -13.73 -11.87
C GLU A 66 -12.04 -13.60 -11.82
N ILE A 67 -12.59 -12.40 -11.70
CA ILE A 67 -14.05 -12.16 -11.66
C ILE A 67 -14.67 -12.19 -13.07
N SER A 68 -13.90 -11.85 -14.10
CA SER A 68 -14.36 -11.82 -15.50
C SER A 68 -14.33 -13.19 -16.20
N GLU A 69 -13.78 -14.21 -15.53
CA GLU A 69 -13.72 -15.61 -15.98
C GLU A 69 -14.82 -16.46 -15.31
#